data_AF-A0A4R2BLU5-F1
#
_entry.id   AF-A0A4R2BLU5-F1
#
_cell.length_a   1.000
_cell.length_b   1.000
_cell.length_c   1.000
_cell.angle_alpha   90.00
_cell.angle_beta   90.00
_cell.angle_gamma   90.00
#
_symmetry.space_group_name_H-M   'P 1'
#
loop_
_entity.id
_entity.type
_entity.pdbx_description
1 polymer ?
#
loop_
_entity_poly.entity_id
_entity_poly.type
_entity_poly.pdbx_seq_one_letter_code
_entity_poly.pdbx_strand_id
1 'polypeptide(L)'
;MPVASFEVSKTLVTPGEAIRFQNTSSMTTEEIEWTFEGAKVEKSTEQNPTVVYEKEGIYTVKLVGKNPLGQDEVIKEDLITVTNHAKKDPINLSLGKSASASRSCAPTEQPQYAVDGKLNTKWCGNGSGTHNLTVDLGGIHLVSEIVIKHAEEGGEPSASNTAAYTVLISADGVNFKELVKVTDNKSGMTKDQVPATKGRYVRLMVDKATQGNDTAARIYEFEVMGLEGNVELPPKYEKPKLDKTVLDKAITDATEKVESDYTVKSWNSFVQALEKAKEVLAADGATQDEVNAASENLLNAIDALVRKELFIETELNTLDEKIETAYEQGFISNQGIWNSLLAKVDYIQKNQDNREKVLNGFKALENEVHAQSGKKIKREFAEPFLATTDVLRDEIMSLK
;
A
#
# COMPACT_ATOMS: atom_id res chain seq x y z
N MET A 1 -15.93 -25.78 -8.57
CA MET A 1 -15.58 -24.64 -7.70
C MET A 1 -14.13 -24.30 -8.00
N PRO A 2 -13.77 -23.01 -8.15
CA PRO A 2 -12.37 -22.60 -8.30
C PRO A 2 -11.51 -23.18 -7.18
N VAL A 3 -10.24 -23.45 -7.49
CA VAL A 3 -9.21 -23.78 -6.49
C VAL A 3 -8.01 -22.92 -6.82
N ALA A 4 -7.70 -21.95 -5.96
CA ALA A 4 -6.65 -20.99 -6.19
C ALA A 4 -5.28 -21.62 -5.89
N SER A 5 -4.33 -21.50 -6.81
CA SER A 5 -2.99 -22.05 -6.64
C SER A 5 -1.99 -21.29 -7.49
N PHE A 6 -0.75 -21.20 -7.02
CA PHE A 6 0.33 -20.60 -7.78
C PHE A 6 1.71 -21.10 -7.40
N GLU A 7 2.63 -20.90 -8.33
CA GLU A 7 4.07 -21.12 -8.18
C GLU A 7 4.83 -19.79 -8.35
N VAL A 8 6.08 -19.79 -7.91
CA VAL A 8 6.96 -18.62 -7.96
C VAL A 8 8.32 -19.06 -8.47
N SER A 9 9.02 -18.19 -9.21
CA SER A 9 10.35 -18.49 -9.73
C SER A 9 11.44 -18.54 -8.65
N LYS A 10 11.32 -17.70 -7.62
CA LYS A 10 12.25 -17.57 -6.49
C LYS A 10 11.53 -17.02 -5.25
N THR A 11 11.95 -17.42 -4.07
CA THR A 11 11.47 -16.90 -2.78
C THR A 11 12.50 -16.06 -2.03
N LEU A 12 13.77 -16.15 -2.40
CA LEU A 12 14.86 -15.36 -1.83
C LEU A 12 15.50 -14.51 -2.92
N VAL A 13 15.44 -13.19 -2.79
CA VAL A 13 15.89 -12.24 -3.81
C VAL A 13 16.55 -11.00 -3.22
N THR A 14 17.32 -10.27 -4.02
CA THR A 14 17.86 -8.96 -3.63
C THR A 14 16.84 -7.84 -3.89
N PRO A 15 16.85 -6.71 -3.17
CA PRO A 15 16.00 -5.55 -3.50
C PRO A 15 16.10 -5.16 -4.98
N GLY A 16 14.95 -4.93 -5.62
CA GLY A 16 14.85 -4.58 -7.04
C GLY A 16 14.90 -5.75 -8.03
N GLU A 17 15.14 -6.99 -7.57
CA GLU A 17 15.10 -8.17 -8.43
C GLU A 17 13.66 -8.54 -8.80
N ALA A 18 13.46 -8.93 -10.07
CA ALA A 18 12.17 -9.32 -10.59
C ALA A 18 11.82 -10.78 -10.26
N ILE A 19 10.61 -10.99 -9.75
CA ILE A 19 10.06 -12.30 -9.38
C ILE A 19 8.90 -12.61 -10.32
N ARG A 20 8.92 -13.80 -10.94
CA ARG A 20 7.82 -14.26 -11.77
C ARG A 20 6.90 -15.17 -10.98
N PHE A 21 5.61 -14.87 -11.03
CA PHE A 21 4.55 -15.71 -10.49
C PHE A 21 3.85 -16.45 -11.63
N GLN A 22 3.40 -17.67 -11.36
CA GLN A 22 2.65 -18.48 -12.30
C GLN A 22 1.35 -18.95 -11.67
N ASN A 23 0.21 -18.58 -12.26
CA ASN A 23 -1.08 -19.11 -11.86
C ASN A 23 -1.17 -20.60 -12.22
N THR A 24 -1.49 -21.43 -11.23
CA THR A 24 -1.75 -22.88 -11.38
C THR A 24 -3.13 -23.25 -10.84
N SER A 25 -4.03 -22.27 -10.70
CA SER A 25 -5.41 -22.48 -10.26
C SER A 25 -6.16 -23.45 -11.17
N SER A 26 -7.19 -24.09 -10.63
CA SER A 26 -7.97 -25.08 -11.37
C SER A 26 -8.59 -24.50 -12.65
N MET A 27 -8.77 -25.35 -13.66
CA MET A 27 -9.37 -24.99 -14.96
C MET A 27 -10.76 -24.36 -14.89
N THR A 28 -11.44 -24.45 -13.74
CA THR A 28 -12.75 -23.82 -13.51
C THR A 28 -12.67 -22.37 -13.04
N THR A 29 -11.46 -21.83 -12.88
CA THR A 29 -11.20 -20.44 -12.47
C THR A 29 -11.24 -19.54 -13.70
N GLU A 30 -12.12 -18.53 -13.71
CA GLU A 30 -12.33 -17.63 -14.85
C GLU A 30 -11.63 -16.29 -14.66
N GLU A 31 -11.63 -15.78 -13.42
CA GLU A 31 -11.00 -14.51 -13.04
C GLU A 31 -10.02 -14.73 -11.88
N ILE A 32 -8.97 -13.90 -11.84
CA ILE A 32 -7.98 -13.93 -10.78
C ILE A 32 -7.62 -12.51 -10.31
N GLU A 33 -7.28 -12.40 -9.04
CA GLU A 33 -6.83 -11.17 -8.41
C GLU A 33 -5.65 -11.46 -7.47
N TRP A 34 -4.50 -10.88 -7.78
CA TRP A 34 -3.29 -10.96 -6.98
C TRP A 34 -3.20 -9.79 -6.00
N THR A 35 -2.61 -10.04 -4.84
CA THR A 35 -2.18 -9.01 -3.89
C THR A 35 -0.73 -9.25 -3.46
N PHE A 36 0.09 -8.21 -3.62
CA PHE A 36 1.53 -8.17 -3.37
C PHE A 36 1.86 -6.96 -2.50
N GLU A 37 1.42 -6.93 -1.24
CA GLU A 37 1.56 -5.73 -0.41
C GLU A 37 3.04 -5.31 -0.26
N GLY A 38 3.34 -4.02 -0.42
CA GLY A 38 4.71 -3.50 -0.35
C GLY A 38 5.54 -3.72 -1.62
N ALA A 39 5.00 -4.37 -2.65
CA ALA A 39 5.61 -4.41 -3.97
C ALA A 39 5.40 -3.10 -4.74
N LYS A 40 6.19 -2.91 -5.82
CA LYS A 40 5.99 -1.81 -6.77
C LYS A 40 4.63 -1.87 -7.47
N VAL A 41 4.09 -3.07 -7.66
CA VAL A 41 2.75 -3.34 -8.20
C VAL A 41 2.02 -4.19 -7.16
N GLU A 42 1.17 -3.56 -6.35
CA GLU A 42 0.52 -4.23 -5.21
C GLU A 42 -0.67 -5.11 -5.61
N LYS A 43 -1.25 -4.92 -6.80
CA LYS A 43 -2.37 -5.71 -7.31
C LYS A 43 -2.21 -6.01 -8.79
N SER A 44 -2.68 -7.18 -9.22
CA SER A 44 -2.67 -7.58 -10.64
C SER A 44 -3.81 -8.54 -10.95
N THR A 45 -4.24 -8.57 -12.20
CA THR A 45 -5.17 -9.58 -12.76
C THR A 45 -4.51 -10.40 -13.89
N GLU A 46 -3.21 -10.21 -14.10
CA GLU A 46 -2.44 -10.97 -15.09
C GLU A 46 -2.32 -12.44 -14.69
N GLN A 47 -2.31 -13.35 -15.67
CA GLN A 47 -2.13 -14.78 -15.41
C GLN A 47 -0.79 -15.10 -14.78
N ASN A 48 0.29 -14.42 -15.19
CA ASN A 48 1.65 -14.71 -14.75
C ASN A 48 2.42 -13.39 -14.52
N PRO A 49 2.10 -12.62 -13.46
CA PRO A 49 2.69 -11.31 -13.26
C PRO A 49 4.17 -11.41 -12.91
N THR A 50 4.90 -10.35 -13.24
CA THR A 50 6.27 -10.12 -12.76
C THR A 50 6.25 -8.97 -11.76
N VAL A 51 6.76 -9.22 -10.55
CA VAL A 51 6.65 -8.31 -9.41
C VAL A 51 8.04 -7.98 -8.87
N VAL A 52 8.22 -6.75 -8.39
CA VAL A 52 9.47 -6.26 -7.80
C VAL A 52 9.17 -5.66 -6.43
N TYR A 53 10.00 -6.01 -5.45
CA TYR A 53 10.04 -5.38 -4.12
C TYR A 53 11.34 -4.57 -4.00
N GLU A 54 11.21 -3.29 -3.71
CA GLU A 54 12.34 -2.34 -3.70
C GLU A 54 13.03 -2.25 -2.33
N LYS A 55 12.40 -2.78 -1.27
CA LYS A 55 12.88 -2.69 0.12
C LYS A 55 13.15 -4.09 0.67
N GLU A 56 14.08 -4.20 1.60
CA GLU A 56 14.26 -5.44 2.35
C GLU A 56 13.02 -5.71 3.22
N GLY A 57 12.60 -6.97 3.27
CA GLY A 57 11.40 -7.37 3.98
C GLY A 57 11.02 -8.82 3.71
N ILE A 58 10.15 -9.36 4.54
CA ILE A 58 9.48 -10.64 4.31
C ILE A 58 8.02 -10.37 3.95
N TYR A 59 7.57 -10.83 2.78
CA TYR A 59 6.30 -10.46 2.18
C TYR A 59 5.38 -11.67 1.98
N THR A 60 4.11 -11.48 2.33
CA THR A 60 3.01 -12.43 2.06
C THR A 60 2.43 -12.17 0.68
N VAL A 61 2.07 -13.24 -0.02
CA VAL A 61 1.42 -13.17 -1.34
C VAL A 61 0.07 -13.85 -1.30
N LYS A 62 -0.94 -13.18 -1.86
CA LYS A 62 -2.31 -13.69 -1.97
C LYS A 62 -2.77 -13.75 -3.42
N LEU A 63 -3.48 -14.82 -3.76
CA LEU A 63 -4.20 -14.99 -5.01
C LEU A 63 -5.65 -15.41 -4.72
N VAL A 64 -6.60 -14.72 -5.33
CA VAL A 64 -8.03 -15.09 -5.32
C VAL A 64 -8.43 -15.54 -6.71
N GLY A 65 -9.05 -16.70 -6.84
CA GLY A 65 -9.61 -17.23 -8.08
C GLY A 65 -11.13 -17.29 -8.02
N LYS A 66 -11.83 -16.80 -9.05
CA LYS A 66 -13.30 -16.62 -9.05
C LYS A 66 -13.95 -17.17 -10.32
N ASN A 67 -15.21 -17.58 -10.20
CA ASN A 67 -16.15 -17.82 -11.30
C ASN A 67 -17.59 -17.52 -10.83
N PRO A 68 -18.63 -17.55 -11.70
CA PRO A 68 -20.00 -17.23 -11.30
C PRO A 68 -20.60 -18.11 -10.20
N LEU A 69 -20.01 -19.27 -9.91
CA LEU A 69 -20.47 -20.23 -8.90
C LEU A 69 -19.76 -20.07 -7.56
N GLY A 70 -18.68 -19.29 -7.47
CA GLY A 70 -17.96 -19.05 -6.22
C GLY A 70 -16.52 -18.58 -6.41
N GLN A 71 -15.78 -18.53 -5.30
CA GLN A 71 -14.38 -18.14 -5.26
C GLN A 71 -13.59 -19.01 -4.29
N ASP A 72 -12.28 -19.06 -4.49
CA ASP A 72 -11.30 -19.64 -3.56
C ASP A 72 -10.10 -18.70 -3.44
N GLU A 73 -9.35 -18.81 -2.34
CA GLU A 73 -8.14 -18.02 -2.12
C GLU A 73 -6.99 -18.85 -1.57
N VAL A 74 -5.77 -18.48 -1.97
CA VAL A 74 -4.54 -19.00 -1.41
C VAL A 74 -3.68 -17.85 -0.89
N ILE A 75 -3.27 -17.97 0.37
CA ILE A 75 -2.36 -17.04 1.03
C ILE A 75 -1.10 -17.82 1.38
N LYS A 76 0.04 -17.41 0.82
CA LYS A 76 1.35 -17.94 1.21
C LYS A 76 2.04 -16.90 2.08
N GLU A 77 1.90 -17.10 3.39
CA GLU A 77 2.53 -16.27 4.42
C GLU A 77 4.06 -16.32 4.33
N ASP A 78 4.69 -15.18 4.55
CA ASP A 78 6.15 -15.04 4.59
C ASP A 78 6.89 -15.58 3.34
N LEU A 79 6.22 -15.66 2.20
CA LEU A 79 6.71 -16.37 1.02
C LEU A 79 8.00 -15.76 0.45
N ILE A 80 8.03 -14.44 0.29
CA ILE A 80 9.12 -13.73 -0.39
C ILE A 80 10.00 -13.04 0.64
N THR A 81 11.27 -13.40 0.68
CA THR A 81 12.30 -12.72 1.46
C THR A 81 13.17 -11.89 0.54
N VAL A 82 13.14 -10.57 0.73
CA VAL A 82 13.96 -9.61 0.01
C VAL A 82 15.09 -9.17 0.92
N THR A 83 16.34 -9.50 0.60
CA THR A 83 17.50 -9.10 1.41
C THR A 83 18.75 -8.87 0.59
N ASN A 84 19.58 -7.92 1.02
CA ASN A 84 20.90 -7.66 0.46
C ASN A 84 21.86 -8.87 0.59
N HIS A 85 21.58 -9.82 1.49
CA HIS A 85 22.35 -11.05 1.60
C HIS A 85 22.17 -11.98 0.38
N ALA A 86 21.06 -11.86 -0.36
CA ALA A 86 20.75 -12.64 -1.55
C ALA A 86 21.53 -12.20 -2.81
N LYS A 87 22.50 -11.29 -2.69
CA LYS A 87 23.45 -10.97 -3.77
C LYS A 87 24.36 -12.15 -4.13
N LYS A 88 24.43 -13.16 -3.28
CA LYS A 88 25.11 -14.43 -3.56
C LYS A 88 24.07 -15.42 -4.09
N ASP A 89 24.40 -16.13 -5.16
CA ASP A 89 23.55 -17.21 -5.65
C ASP A 89 23.40 -18.32 -4.60
N PRO A 90 22.21 -18.94 -4.48
CA PRO A 90 22.02 -20.10 -3.63
C PRO A 90 22.96 -21.24 -4.01
N ILE A 91 23.51 -21.91 -3.00
CA ILE A 91 24.38 -23.09 -3.15
C ILE A 91 23.68 -24.34 -2.62
N ASN A 92 24.13 -25.52 -3.06
CA ASN A 92 23.72 -26.80 -2.48
C ASN A 92 24.38 -26.99 -1.11
N LEU A 93 23.64 -26.67 -0.05
CA LEU A 93 24.08 -26.73 1.34
C LEU A 93 24.24 -28.17 1.85
N SER A 94 23.57 -29.15 1.24
CA SER A 94 23.64 -30.55 1.61
C SER A 94 24.82 -31.29 0.98
N LEU A 95 25.47 -30.73 -0.03
CA LEU A 95 26.57 -31.39 -0.76
C LEU A 95 27.70 -31.83 0.19
N GLY A 96 27.98 -33.13 0.22
CA GLY A 96 29.00 -33.76 1.04
C GLY A 96 28.73 -33.74 2.55
N LYS A 97 27.52 -33.39 2.98
CA LYS A 97 27.16 -33.30 4.39
C LYS A 97 26.84 -34.66 5.00
N SER A 98 26.84 -34.70 6.34
CA SER A 98 26.47 -35.92 7.06
C SER A 98 24.98 -36.18 6.87
N ALA A 99 24.64 -37.42 6.49
CA ALA A 99 23.27 -37.84 6.28
C ALA A 99 23.00 -39.16 7.04
N SER A 100 21.78 -39.29 7.53
CA SER A 100 21.27 -40.48 8.22
C SER A 100 19.91 -40.86 7.64
N ALA A 101 19.54 -42.13 7.73
CA ALA A 101 18.25 -42.60 7.24
C ALA A 101 17.66 -43.65 8.16
N SER A 102 16.35 -43.88 8.05
CA SER A 102 15.68 -44.96 8.77
C SER A 102 16.25 -46.34 8.43
N ARG A 103 16.50 -46.57 7.13
CA ARG A 103 17.02 -47.83 6.56
C ARG A 103 17.78 -47.58 5.27
N SER A 104 18.54 -48.58 4.87
CA SER A 104 19.19 -48.64 3.57
C SER A 104 19.06 -50.03 2.93
N CYS A 105 18.86 -50.07 1.61
CA CYS A 105 18.74 -51.31 0.85
C CYS A 105 20.07 -52.10 0.79
N ALA A 106 21.20 -51.41 0.69
CA ALA A 106 22.53 -52.02 0.64
C ALA A 106 23.63 -51.09 1.21
N PRO A 107 24.84 -51.61 1.54
CA PRO A 107 25.99 -50.80 1.94
C PRO A 107 26.44 -49.76 0.91
N THR A 108 26.11 -49.96 -0.37
CA THR A 108 26.38 -49.04 -1.48
C THR A 108 25.21 -48.09 -1.77
N GLU A 109 24.15 -48.11 -0.97
CA GLU A 109 22.93 -47.29 -1.16
C GLU A 109 22.53 -46.56 0.13
N GLN A 110 23.55 -46.14 0.88
CA GLN A 110 23.48 -45.40 2.13
C GLN A 110 23.11 -43.92 1.92
N PRO A 111 22.61 -43.21 2.95
CA PRO A 111 22.13 -41.84 2.83
C PRO A 111 23.15 -40.82 2.29
N GLN A 112 24.45 -41.01 2.50
CA GLN A 112 25.48 -40.10 1.96
C GLN A 112 25.50 -40.03 0.43
N TYR A 113 25.00 -41.07 -0.26
CA TYR A 113 24.95 -41.12 -1.72
C TYR A 113 23.77 -40.34 -2.32
N ALA A 114 22.89 -39.79 -1.50
CA ALA A 114 21.87 -38.83 -1.95
C ALA A 114 22.35 -37.38 -1.79
N VAL A 115 23.59 -37.15 -1.39
CA VAL A 115 24.14 -35.81 -1.17
C VAL A 115 25.58 -35.70 -1.67
N ASP A 116 26.03 -36.60 -2.55
CA ASP A 116 27.42 -36.66 -3.02
C ASP A 116 27.65 -36.00 -4.40
N GLY A 117 26.59 -35.44 -4.98
CA GLY A 117 26.60 -34.72 -6.24
C GLY A 117 26.62 -35.63 -7.47
N LYS A 118 26.22 -36.90 -7.35
CA LYS A 118 26.39 -37.92 -8.41
C LYS A 118 25.11 -38.67 -8.71
N LEU A 119 24.76 -38.72 -10.00
CA LEU A 119 23.57 -39.44 -10.48
C LEU A 119 23.80 -40.93 -10.75
N ASN A 120 24.98 -41.47 -10.45
CA ASN A 120 25.25 -42.90 -10.55
C ASN A 120 25.29 -43.61 -9.18
N THR A 121 25.01 -42.88 -8.11
CA THR A 121 24.87 -43.37 -6.74
C THR A 121 23.53 -42.86 -6.18
N LYS A 122 22.96 -43.56 -5.19
CA LYS A 122 21.68 -43.17 -4.59
C LYS A 122 21.58 -43.61 -3.15
N TRP A 123 20.72 -42.96 -2.38
CA TRP A 123 20.13 -43.59 -1.21
C TRP A 123 18.94 -44.46 -1.65
N CYS A 124 18.85 -45.66 -1.11
CA CYS A 124 17.68 -46.52 -1.24
C CYS A 124 17.16 -46.89 0.14
N GLY A 125 15.89 -46.61 0.45
CA GLY A 125 15.22 -47.03 1.69
C GLY A 125 14.24 -48.17 1.43
N ASN A 126 14.25 -49.23 2.25
CA ASN A 126 13.39 -50.41 2.07
C ASN A 126 12.52 -50.74 3.29
N GLY A 127 11.57 -51.66 3.11
CA GLY A 127 10.59 -52.05 4.12
C GLY A 127 9.25 -51.33 3.93
N SER A 128 8.28 -51.68 4.78
CA SER A 128 6.96 -51.07 4.76
C SER A 128 6.92 -49.74 5.54
N GLY A 129 6.04 -48.84 5.11
CA GLY A 129 5.82 -47.54 5.76
C GLY A 129 6.68 -46.41 5.20
N THR A 130 6.69 -45.29 5.90
CA THR A 130 7.39 -44.06 5.50
C THR A 130 8.90 -44.20 5.72
N HIS A 131 9.69 -43.87 4.70
CA HIS A 131 11.15 -43.79 4.81
C HIS A 131 11.58 -42.38 5.15
N ASN A 132 12.70 -42.22 5.84
CA ASN A 132 13.26 -40.89 6.06
C ASN A 132 14.76 -40.84 5.82
N LEU A 133 15.19 -39.69 5.32
CA LEU A 133 16.59 -39.29 5.17
C LEU A 133 16.74 -37.90 5.79
N THR A 134 17.67 -37.74 6.72
CA THR A 134 17.96 -36.46 7.39
C THR A 134 19.40 -36.06 7.11
N VAL A 135 19.60 -34.85 6.61
CA VAL A 135 20.90 -34.22 6.39
C VAL A 135 21.18 -33.25 7.53
N ASP A 136 22.36 -33.36 8.16
CA ASP A 136 22.91 -32.33 9.05
C ASP A 136 23.82 -31.41 8.22
N LEU A 137 23.37 -30.18 7.98
CA LEU A 137 24.09 -29.17 7.18
C LEU A 137 25.40 -28.70 7.86
N GLY A 138 25.61 -29.05 9.13
CA GLY A 138 26.80 -28.72 9.92
C GLY A 138 26.72 -27.38 10.65
N GLY A 139 25.65 -26.60 10.44
CA GLY A 139 25.39 -25.32 11.07
C GLY A 139 23.99 -24.83 10.73
N ILE A 140 23.60 -23.67 11.28
CA ILE A 140 22.36 -23.00 10.85
C ILE A 140 22.65 -22.27 9.54
N HIS A 141 21.83 -22.56 8.53
CA HIS A 141 21.85 -21.95 7.21
C HIS A 141 20.46 -21.42 6.85
N LEU A 142 20.39 -20.61 5.80
CA LEU A 142 19.11 -20.13 5.25
C LEU A 142 18.75 -20.95 4.01
N VAL A 143 17.66 -21.71 4.07
CA VAL A 143 17.17 -22.57 2.97
C VAL A 143 16.05 -21.88 2.21
N SER A 144 16.08 -21.90 0.88
CA SER A 144 15.08 -21.24 0.02
C SER A 144 14.55 -22.11 -1.12
N GLU A 145 15.21 -23.22 -1.44
CA GLU A 145 14.75 -24.15 -2.48
C GLU A 145 15.14 -25.59 -2.09
N ILE A 146 14.28 -26.55 -2.44
CA ILE A 146 14.57 -27.98 -2.34
C ILE A 146 14.55 -28.58 -3.74
N VAL A 147 15.61 -29.32 -4.08
CA VAL A 147 15.67 -30.09 -5.31
C VAL A 147 15.82 -31.57 -4.97
N ILE A 148 14.97 -32.40 -5.56
CA ILE A 148 15.05 -33.86 -5.40
C ILE A 148 15.22 -34.47 -6.77
N LYS A 149 16.27 -35.26 -6.94
CA LYS A 149 16.49 -36.10 -8.11
C LYS A 149 16.07 -37.53 -7.75
N HIS A 150 14.92 -37.92 -8.27
CA HIS A 150 14.28 -39.20 -8.07
C HIS A 150 14.92 -40.28 -8.96
N ALA A 151 14.32 -41.47 -8.96
CA ALA A 151 14.87 -42.66 -9.58
C ALA A 151 15.25 -42.49 -11.06
N GLU A 152 14.42 -41.82 -11.87
CA GLU A 152 14.70 -41.70 -13.32
C GLU A 152 15.86 -40.79 -13.66
N GLU A 153 16.20 -39.81 -12.82
CA GLU A 153 17.38 -38.96 -13.01
C GLU A 153 18.68 -39.77 -12.91
N GLY A 154 18.61 -40.91 -12.22
CA GLY A 154 19.68 -41.90 -12.14
C GLY A 154 19.58 -43.05 -13.14
N GLY A 155 18.65 -42.96 -14.10
CA GLY A 155 18.45 -43.94 -15.17
C GLY A 155 17.53 -45.11 -14.83
N GLU A 156 16.83 -45.08 -13.68
CA GLU A 156 15.80 -46.08 -13.37
C GLU A 156 14.45 -45.76 -14.06
N PRO A 157 13.50 -46.71 -14.15
CA PRO A 157 12.19 -46.41 -14.73
C PRO A 157 11.43 -45.33 -13.96
N SER A 158 10.71 -44.45 -14.66
CA SER A 158 9.87 -43.38 -14.08
C SER A 158 8.83 -43.87 -13.08
N ALA A 159 8.36 -45.12 -13.22
CA ALA A 159 7.49 -45.78 -12.26
C ALA A 159 8.09 -45.87 -10.85
N SER A 160 9.42 -45.77 -10.73
CA SER A 160 10.17 -45.80 -9.47
C SER A 160 10.37 -44.41 -8.85
N ASN A 161 9.91 -43.34 -9.51
CA ASN A 161 9.97 -42.00 -8.93
C ASN A 161 9.10 -41.92 -7.68
N THR A 162 9.61 -41.20 -6.68
CA THR A 162 8.87 -40.93 -5.44
C THR A 162 7.55 -40.23 -5.77
N ALA A 163 6.44 -40.83 -5.35
CA ALA A 163 5.10 -40.33 -5.67
C ALA A 163 4.58 -39.33 -4.64
N ALA A 164 4.94 -39.50 -3.36
CA ALA A 164 4.57 -38.57 -2.32
C ALA A 164 5.69 -38.43 -1.29
N TYR A 165 5.96 -37.19 -0.87
CA TYR A 165 6.96 -36.87 0.12
C TYR A 165 6.65 -35.57 0.85
N THR A 166 7.29 -35.43 2.02
CA THR A 166 7.26 -34.22 2.84
C THR A 166 8.70 -33.85 3.20
N VAL A 167 9.06 -32.57 3.09
CA VAL A 167 10.37 -32.06 3.52
C VAL A 167 10.19 -31.19 4.75
N LEU A 168 11.00 -31.45 5.76
CA LEU A 168 10.96 -30.80 7.06
C LEU A 168 12.31 -30.14 7.36
N ILE A 169 12.29 -29.06 8.13
CA ILE A 169 13.49 -28.36 8.60
C ILE A 169 13.48 -28.19 10.12
N SER A 170 14.66 -28.24 10.74
CA SER A 170 14.83 -28.09 12.18
C SER A 170 16.16 -27.39 12.51
N ALA A 171 16.15 -26.57 13.56
CA ALA A 171 17.37 -25.97 14.10
C ALA A 171 18.10 -26.91 15.09
N ASP A 172 17.37 -27.75 15.80
CA ASP A 172 17.86 -28.57 16.92
C ASP A 172 17.86 -30.08 16.64
N GLY A 173 17.28 -30.51 15.51
CA GLY A 173 17.18 -31.92 15.12
C GLY A 173 16.06 -32.67 15.83
N VAL A 174 15.22 -31.98 16.60
CA VAL A 174 14.12 -32.54 17.39
C VAL A 174 12.79 -31.92 16.94
N ASN A 175 12.71 -30.59 16.90
CA ASN A 175 11.51 -29.84 16.53
C ASN A 175 11.57 -29.52 15.03
N PHE A 176 10.73 -30.21 14.26
CA PHE A 176 10.67 -30.08 12.81
C PHE A 176 9.46 -29.27 12.37
N LYS A 177 9.67 -28.37 11.41
CA LYS A 177 8.63 -27.61 10.68
C LYS A 177 8.56 -28.12 9.23
N GLU A 178 7.36 -28.25 8.70
CA GLU A 178 7.14 -28.57 7.28
C GLU A 178 7.56 -27.42 6.37
N LEU A 179 8.29 -27.75 5.29
CA LEU A 179 8.67 -26.83 4.22
C LEU A 179 7.91 -27.12 2.92
N VAL A 180 7.80 -28.41 2.57
CA VAL A 180 7.22 -28.87 1.31
C VAL A 180 6.40 -30.12 1.59
N LYS A 181 5.27 -30.25 0.90
CA LYS A 181 4.49 -31.48 0.83
C LYS A 181 3.99 -31.71 -0.57
N VAL A 182 4.36 -32.85 -1.15
CA VAL A 182 3.95 -33.26 -2.50
C VAL A 182 3.29 -34.63 -2.42
N THR A 183 2.13 -34.77 -3.06
CA THR A 183 1.27 -35.97 -2.91
C THR A 183 1.07 -36.78 -4.20
N ASP A 184 1.41 -36.23 -5.37
CA ASP A 184 1.26 -36.90 -6.68
C ASP A 184 2.41 -36.52 -7.63
N ASN A 185 3.65 -36.62 -7.16
CA ASN A 185 4.82 -36.40 -8.02
C ASN A 185 4.93 -37.52 -9.06
N LYS A 186 5.20 -37.12 -10.30
CA LYS A 186 5.51 -38.02 -11.44
C LYS A 186 6.85 -37.71 -12.08
N SER A 187 7.43 -36.56 -11.75
CA SER A 187 8.67 -36.06 -12.35
C SER A 187 9.88 -36.74 -11.75
N GLY A 188 10.92 -36.92 -12.57
CA GLY A 188 12.24 -37.35 -12.12
C GLY A 188 12.96 -36.33 -11.28
N MET A 189 12.69 -35.05 -11.52
CA MET A 189 13.24 -33.97 -10.72
C MET A 189 12.11 -33.05 -10.25
N THR A 190 12.08 -32.75 -8.96
CA THR A 190 11.26 -31.68 -8.41
C THR A 190 12.13 -30.52 -7.96
N LYS A 191 11.59 -29.31 -8.09
CA LYS A 191 12.20 -28.05 -7.64
C LYS A 191 11.15 -27.25 -6.91
N ASP A 192 11.24 -27.24 -5.59
CA ASP A 192 10.25 -26.63 -4.72
C ASP A 192 10.83 -25.36 -4.13
N GLN A 193 10.31 -24.20 -4.56
CA GLN A 193 10.61 -22.91 -3.92
C GLN A 193 9.93 -22.86 -2.56
N VAL A 194 10.71 -22.61 -1.50
CA VAL A 194 10.20 -22.56 -0.12
C VAL A 194 10.42 -21.18 0.48
N PRO A 195 9.54 -20.72 1.40
CA PRO A 195 9.82 -19.54 2.20
C PRO A 195 11.20 -19.64 2.84
N ALA A 196 12.00 -18.56 2.75
CA ALA A 196 13.38 -18.58 3.23
C ALA A 196 13.41 -18.90 4.74
N THR A 197 13.88 -20.10 5.09
CA THR A 197 13.74 -20.64 6.44
C THR A 197 15.10 -21.06 7.00
N LYS A 198 15.38 -20.65 8.24
CA LYS A 198 16.61 -21.05 8.93
C LYS A 198 16.52 -22.47 9.45
N GLY A 199 17.60 -23.22 9.29
CA GLY A 199 17.72 -24.54 9.93
C GLY A 199 19.08 -25.18 9.73
N ARG A 200 19.29 -26.28 10.45
CA ARG A 200 20.50 -27.11 10.41
C ARG A 200 20.21 -28.52 9.90
N TYR A 201 19.07 -29.08 10.29
CA TYR A 201 18.67 -30.42 9.90
C TYR A 201 17.53 -30.32 8.90
N VAL A 202 17.69 -30.96 7.74
CA VAL A 202 16.63 -31.07 6.74
C VAL A 202 16.30 -32.54 6.54
N ARG A 203 15.03 -32.90 6.68
CA ARG A 203 14.53 -34.26 6.62
C ARG A 203 13.57 -34.44 5.47
N LEU A 204 13.88 -35.37 4.58
CA LEU A 204 12.96 -35.90 3.60
C LEU A 204 12.19 -37.09 4.22
N MET A 205 10.87 -37.03 4.17
CA MET A 205 9.95 -38.11 4.50
C MET A 205 9.34 -38.62 3.19
N VAL A 206 9.57 -39.89 2.85
CA VAL A 206 9.01 -40.52 1.66
C VAL A 206 7.74 -41.27 2.05
N ASP A 207 6.60 -40.62 1.80
CA ASP A 207 5.27 -41.10 2.19
C ASP A 207 4.74 -42.17 1.21
N LYS A 208 5.05 -42.03 -0.09
CA LYS A 208 4.80 -43.04 -1.11
C LYS A 208 6.03 -43.17 -2.03
N ALA A 209 6.70 -44.31 -1.93
CA ALA A 209 8.02 -44.53 -2.50
C ALA A 209 8.06 -44.56 -4.03
N THR A 210 7.02 -45.08 -4.68
CA THR A 210 6.96 -45.25 -6.13
C THR A 210 5.56 -44.95 -6.67
N GLN A 211 5.40 -44.94 -7.99
CA GLN A 211 4.08 -44.80 -8.64
C GLN A 211 3.19 -46.03 -8.37
N GLY A 212 3.80 -47.20 -8.18
CA GLY A 212 3.13 -48.49 -7.96
C GLY A 212 3.16 -48.98 -6.51
N ASN A 213 3.26 -50.31 -6.35
CA ASN A 213 3.26 -50.99 -5.04
C ASN A 213 4.68 -51.25 -4.50
N ASP A 214 5.72 -50.92 -5.27
CA ASP A 214 7.09 -51.00 -4.77
C ASP A 214 7.25 -49.98 -3.64
N THR A 215 7.80 -50.46 -2.53
CA THR A 215 7.98 -49.70 -1.28
C THR A 215 9.38 -49.12 -1.15
N ALA A 216 10.30 -49.43 -2.08
CA ALA A 216 11.66 -48.92 -2.04
C ALA A 216 11.74 -47.45 -2.45
N ALA A 217 12.11 -46.57 -1.52
CA ALA A 217 12.45 -45.18 -1.82
C ALA A 217 13.80 -45.14 -2.52
N ARG A 218 13.94 -44.31 -3.55
CA ARG A 218 15.18 -44.15 -4.34
C ARG A 218 15.43 -42.68 -4.62
N ILE A 219 16.44 -42.12 -3.98
CA ILE A 219 16.78 -40.71 -4.08
C ILE A 219 18.24 -40.62 -4.53
N TYR A 220 18.44 -40.10 -5.74
CA TYR A 220 19.76 -39.92 -6.33
C TYR A 220 20.44 -38.66 -5.83
N GLU A 221 19.69 -37.56 -5.68
CA GLU A 221 20.17 -36.37 -4.97
C GLU A 221 19.04 -35.73 -4.18
N PHE A 222 19.38 -35.22 -3.01
CA PHE A 222 18.55 -34.38 -2.16
C PHE A 222 19.31 -33.10 -1.88
N GLU A 223 19.07 -32.09 -2.71
CA GLU A 223 19.78 -30.82 -2.69
C GLU A 223 18.98 -29.79 -1.89
N VAL A 224 19.57 -29.33 -0.79
CA VAL A 224 19.05 -28.24 0.05
C VAL A 224 19.70 -26.96 -0.42
N MET A 225 18.97 -26.13 -1.15
CA MET A 225 19.51 -24.92 -1.77
C MET A 225 19.28 -23.69 -0.91
N GLY A 226 20.30 -22.84 -0.77
CA GLY A 226 20.18 -21.62 0.04
C GLY A 226 21.49 -20.88 0.26
N LEU A 227 21.52 -20.01 1.28
CA LEU A 227 22.69 -19.22 1.67
C LEU A 227 23.41 -19.85 2.85
N GLU A 228 24.74 -19.87 2.77
CA GLU A 228 25.58 -20.35 3.86
C GLU A 228 25.58 -19.38 5.06
N GLY A 229 25.58 -19.92 6.29
CA GLY A 229 25.65 -19.16 7.52
C GLY A 229 24.30 -18.77 8.11
N ASN A 230 24.34 -18.35 9.38
CA ASN A 230 23.17 -17.86 10.10
C ASN A 230 22.86 -16.40 9.70
N VAL A 231 22.35 -16.22 8.48
CA VAL A 231 22.03 -14.92 7.88
C VAL A 231 20.93 -14.22 8.68
N GLU A 232 21.10 -12.95 9.05
CA GLU A 232 20.02 -12.17 9.67
C GLU A 232 18.89 -11.92 8.67
N LEU A 233 17.66 -12.23 9.06
CA LEU A 233 16.49 -12.03 8.21
C LEU A 233 15.92 -10.61 8.41
N PRO A 234 15.45 -9.95 7.35
CA PRO A 234 14.77 -8.68 7.48
C PRO A 234 13.47 -8.84 8.27
N PRO A 235 12.91 -7.75 8.82
CA PRO A 235 11.60 -7.80 9.46
C PRO A 235 10.52 -8.19 8.45
N LYS A 236 9.42 -8.74 8.96
CA LYS A 236 8.21 -8.93 8.16
C LYS A 236 7.70 -7.57 7.69
N TYR A 237 7.24 -7.52 6.45
CA TYR A 237 6.57 -6.34 5.95
C TYR A 237 5.26 -6.16 6.69
N GLU A 238 5.12 -4.99 7.31
CA GLU A 238 3.86 -4.53 7.86
C GLU A 238 3.42 -3.34 7.02
N LYS A 239 2.22 -3.44 6.45
CA LYS A 239 1.61 -2.32 5.73
C LYS A 239 1.56 -1.12 6.67
N PRO A 240 2.12 0.05 6.27
CA PRO A 240 2.03 1.24 7.09
C PRO A 240 0.58 1.51 7.47
N LYS A 241 0.32 1.60 8.78
CA LYS A 241 -1.01 1.93 9.28
C LYS A 241 -1.36 3.33 8.82
N LEU A 242 -2.57 3.48 8.26
CA LEU A 242 -3.12 4.77 7.86
C LEU A 242 -3.13 5.73 9.07
N ASP A 243 -2.44 6.85 8.97
CA ASP A 243 -2.34 7.87 10.02
C ASP A 243 -3.31 9.02 9.71
N LYS A 244 -4.36 9.11 10.52
CA LYS A 244 -5.41 10.14 10.43
C LYS A 244 -5.30 11.23 11.49
N THR A 245 -4.25 11.23 12.31
CA THR A 245 -4.14 12.11 13.49
C THR A 245 -4.21 13.60 13.15
N VAL A 246 -3.55 14.03 12.07
CA VAL A 246 -3.57 15.42 11.62
C VAL A 246 -4.96 15.82 11.11
N LEU A 247 -5.62 14.94 10.36
CA LEU A 247 -6.97 15.16 9.84
C LEU A 247 -7.99 15.25 10.98
N ASP A 248 -7.92 14.32 11.95
CA ASP A 248 -8.77 14.31 13.14
C ASP A 248 -8.65 15.61 13.93
N LYS A 249 -7.41 16.07 14.15
CA LYS A 249 -7.16 17.34 14.83
C LYS A 249 -7.70 18.53 14.03
N ALA A 250 -7.44 18.60 12.73
CA ALA A 250 -7.93 19.68 11.88
C ALA A 250 -9.47 19.74 11.87
N ILE A 251 -10.15 18.59 11.84
CA ILE A 251 -11.62 18.51 11.94
C ILE A 251 -12.10 18.96 13.32
N THR A 252 -11.40 18.59 14.39
CA THR A 252 -11.73 19.04 15.75
C THR A 252 -11.62 20.57 15.85
N ASP A 253 -10.49 21.14 15.43
CA ASP A 253 -10.24 22.59 15.43
C ASP A 253 -11.25 23.33 14.53
N ALA A 254 -11.67 22.71 13.42
CA ALA A 254 -12.72 23.23 12.54
C ALA A 254 -14.10 23.25 13.22
N THR A 255 -14.46 22.23 13.99
CA THR A 255 -15.77 22.17 14.68
C THR A 255 -15.94 23.20 15.79
N GLU A 256 -14.84 23.78 16.28
CA GLU A 256 -14.87 24.88 17.27
C GLU A 256 -15.16 26.25 16.64
N LYS A 257 -15.12 26.37 15.30
CA LYS A 257 -15.39 27.63 14.61
C LYS A 257 -16.88 27.95 14.63
N VAL A 258 -17.22 29.22 14.81
CA VAL A 258 -18.60 29.70 14.89
C VAL A 258 -18.95 30.52 13.64
N GLU A 259 -19.96 30.08 12.90
CA GLU A 259 -20.39 30.70 11.63
C GLU A 259 -20.60 32.21 11.73
N SER A 260 -21.20 32.70 12.81
CA SER A 260 -21.52 34.12 12.98
C SER A 260 -20.29 35.03 13.02
N ASP A 261 -19.11 34.49 13.35
CA ASP A 261 -17.87 35.26 13.52
C ASP A 261 -17.16 35.56 12.19
N TYR A 262 -17.56 34.89 11.10
CA TYR A 262 -16.84 34.93 9.82
C TYR A 262 -17.74 35.45 8.69
N THR A 263 -17.12 35.92 7.61
CA THR A 263 -17.86 36.34 6.41
C THR A 263 -18.52 35.15 5.72
N VAL A 264 -19.68 35.35 5.11
CA VAL A 264 -20.45 34.28 4.45
C VAL A 264 -19.61 33.58 3.38
N LYS A 265 -18.81 34.35 2.62
CA LYS A 265 -17.94 33.80 1.57
C LYS A 265 -16.87 32.88 2.12
N SER A 266 -16.12 33.32 3.14
CA SER A 266 -15.04 32.51 3.70
C SER A 266 -15.58 31.29 4.45
N TRP A 267 -16.72 31.44 5.13
CA TRP A 267 -17.40 30.35 5.81
C TRP A 267 -17.87 29.26 4.86
N ASN A 268 -18.51 29.62 3.74
CA ASN A 268 -18.96 28.64 2.74
C ASN A 268 -17.81 27.81 2.16
N SER A 269 -16.67 28.44 1.87
CA SER A 269 -15.47 27.72 1.41
C SER A 269 -14.92 26.78 2.49
N PHE A 270 -14.90 27.23 3.74
CA PHE A 270 -14.50 26.42 4.89
C PHE A 270 -15.41 25.20 5.10
N VAL A 271 -16.73 25.37 5.05
CA VAL A 271 -17.70 24.27 5.20
C VAL A 271 -17.49 23.19 4.13
N GLN A 272 -17.28 23.57 2.87
CA GLN A 272 -17.00 22.61 1.79
C GLN A 272 -15.71 21.82 2.03
N ALA A 273 -14.66 22.45 2.56
CA ALA A 273 -13.42 21.76 2.91
C ALA A 273 -13.63 20.80 4.09
N LEU A 274 -14.40 21.23 5.10
CA LEU A 274 -14.73 20.41 6.27
C LEU A 274 -15.57 19.18 5.91
N GLU A 275 -16.54 19.31 5.00
CA GLU A 275 -17.34 18.18 4.52
C GLU A 275 -16.46 17.12 3.82
N LYS A 276 -15.61 17.55 2.88
CA LYS A 276 -14.66 16.66 2.20
C LYS A 276 -13.68 15.99 3.17
N ALA A 277 -13.20 16.73 4.15
CA ALA A 277 -12.32 16.18 5.19
C ALA A 277 -13.00 15.08 6.00
N LYS A 278 -14.28 15.27 6.37
CA LYS A 278 -15.08 14.26 7.08
C LYS A 278 -15.35 13.01 6.22
N GLU A 279 -15.57 13.18 4.92
CA GLU A 279 -15.73 12.06 3.98
C GLU A 279 -14.45 11.19 3.93
N VAL A 280 -13.28 11.81 3.80
CA VAL A 280 -11.99 11.11 3.80
C VAL A 280 -11.72 10.44 5.15
N LEU A 281 -12.11 11.08 6.25
CA LEU A 281 -11.98 10.50 7.58
C LEU A 281 -12.83 9.22 7.72
N ALA A 282 -14.06 9.22 7.19
CA ALA A 282 -14.98 8.09 7.26
C ALA A 282 -14.66 6.97 6.23
N ALA A 283 -13.78 7.20 5.26
CA ALA A 283 -13.45 6.23 4.24
C ALA A 283 -12.51 5.13 4.75
N ASP A 284 -12.96 3.88 4.68
CA ASP A 284 -12.19 2.66 5.03
C ASP A 284 -11.06 2.35 4.04
N GLY A 285 -11.19 2.86 2.79
CA GLY A 285 -10.22 2.66 1.71
C GLY A 285 -9.30 3.85 1.43
N ALA A 286 -9.34 4.89 2.27
CA ALA A 286 -8.53 6.08 2.05
C ALA A 286 -7.03 5.75 2.06
N THR A 287 -6.32 6.34 1.11
CA THR A 287 -4.85 6.32 1.05
C THR A 287 -4.26 7.41 1.96
N GLN A 288 -3.00 7.26 2.35
CA GLN A 288 -2.33 8.28 3.16
C GLN A 288 -2.24 9.62 2.40
N ASP A 289 -2.10 9.59 1.08
CA ASP A 289 -2.06 10.79 0.25
C ASP A 289 -3.41 11.53 0.24
N GLU A 290 -4.52 10.80 0.19
CA GLU A 290 -5.87 11.39 0.33
C GLU A 290 -6.07 12.01 1.72
N VAL A 291 -5.63 11.33 2.78
CA VAL A 291 -5.69 11.85 4.16
C VAL A 291 -4.83 13.12 4.32
N ASN A 292 -3.62 13.13 3.75
CA ASN A 292 -2.72 14.28 3.78
C ASN A 292 -3.33 15.47 3.01
N ALA A 293 -3.84 15.22 1.80
CA ALA A 293 -4.47 16.25 0.98
C ALA A 293 -5.74 16.81 1.63
N ALA A 294 -6.57 15.97 2.25
CA ALA A 294 -7.75 16.41 2.99
C ALA A 294 -7.37 17.31 4.19
N SER A 295 -6.31 16.93 4.91
CA SER A 295 -5.79 17.70 6.04
C SER A 295 -5.29 19.07 5.59
N GLU A 296 -4.46 19.11 4.55
CA GLU A 296 -3.92 20.35 3.99
C GLU A 296 -5.03 21.28 3.48
N ASN A 297 -6.00 20.73 2.74
CA ASN A 297 -7.13 21.52 2.23
C ASN A 297 -7.98 22.13 3.35
N LEU A 298 -8.24 21.37 4.43
CA LEU A 298 -9.00 21.88 5.57
C LEU A 298 -8.21 22.95 6.34
N LEU A 299 -6.92 22.73 6.59
CA LEU A 299 -6.06 23.71 7.26
C LEU A 299 -5.98 25.02 6.47
N ASN A 300 -5.78 24.95 5.15
CA ASN A 300 -5.79 26.12 4.28
C ASN A 300 -7.13 26.87 4.32
N ALA A 301 -8.25 26.14 4.41
CA ALA A 301 -9.57 26.75 4.50
C ALA A 301 -9.83 27.39 5.88
N ILE A 302 -9.29 26.82 6.95
CA ILE A 302 -9.29 27.43 8.29
C ILE A 302 -8.48 28.74 8.28
N ASP A 303 -7.29 28.74 7.67
CA ASP A 303 -6.42 29.91 7.58
C ASP A 303 -7.02 31.01 6.68
N ALA A 304 -7.84 30.63 5.71
CA ALA A 304 -8.56 31.55 4.82
C ALA A 304 -9.86 32.12 5.41
N LEU A 305 -10.25 31.72 6.64
CA LEU A 305 -11.41 32.29 7.31
C LEU A 305 -11.21 33.78 7.58
N VAL A 306 -12.18 34.59 7.16
CA VAL A 306 -12.13 36.05 7.34
C VAL A 306 -13.11 36.43 8.43
N ARG A 307 -12.59 36.96 9.55
CA ARG A 307 -13.40 37.50 10.66
C ARG A 307 -14.30 38.61 10.14
N LYS A 308 -15.61 38.50 10.42
CA LYS A 308 -16.64 39.43 9.95
C LYS A 308 -16.41 40.85 10.47
N GLU A 309 -16.16 41.01 11.76
CA GLU A 309 -15.92 42.32 12.37
C GLU A 309 -14.71 43.02 11.74
N LEU A 310 -13.59 42.29 11.57
CA LEU A 310 -12.37 42.83 10.96
C LEU A 310 -12.57 43.20 9.48
N PHE A 311 -13.32 42.38 8.73
CA PHE A 311 -13.70 42.70 7.36
C PHE A 311 -14.52 43.99 7.30
N ILE A 312 -15.54 44.12 8.14
CA ILE A 312 -16.40 45.29 8.19
C ILE A 312 -15.59 46.54 8.53
N GLU A 313 -14.77 46.49 9.59
CA GLU A 313 -13.93 47.60 10.02
C GLU A 313 -12.97 48.05 8.91
N THR A 314 -12.26 47.11 8.29
CA THR A 314 -11.28 47.40 7.22
C THR A 314 -11.96 48.02 6.01
N GLU A 315 -13.08 47.44 5.56
CA GLU A 315 -13.79 47.92 4.39
C GLU A 315 -14.42 49.29 4.61
N LEU A 316 -15.03 49.53 5.79
CA LEU A 316 -15.58 50.85 6.15
C LEU A 316 -14.50 51.94 6.17
N ASN A 317 -13.36 51.66 6.79
CA ASN A 317 -12.27 52.63 6.97
C ASN A 317 -11.50 52.94 5.69
N THR A 318 -11.70 52.18 4.61
CA THR A 318 -11.00 52.39 3.32
C THR A 318 -11.92 52.87 2.20
N LEU A 319 -13.21 53.10 2.48
CA LEU A 319 -14.17 53.58 1.48
C LEU A 319 -13.76 54.91 0.84
N ASP A 320 -13.16 55.81 1.61
CA ASP A 320 -12.69 57.13 1.18
C ASP A 320 -11.48 56.97 0.25
N GLU A 321 -10.49 56.17 0.64
CA GLU A 321 -9.33 55.83 -0.18
C GLU A 321 -9.75 55.26 -1.55
N LYS A 322 -10.78 54.39 -1.58
CA LYS A 322 -11.34 53.85 -2.83
C LYS A 322 -11.95 54.94 -3.72
N ILE A 323 -12.67 55.90 -3.13
CA ILE A 323 -13.29 57.03 -3.87
C ILE A 323 -12.22 58.02 -4.35
N GLU A 324 -11.21 58.31 -3.54
CA GLU A 324 -10.07 59.15 -3.90
C GLU A 324 -9.29 58.54 -5.05
N THR A 325 -8.88 57.27 -4.93
CA THR A 325 -8.18 56.53 -5.98
C THR A 325 -8.98 56.51 -7.28
N ALA A 326 -10.30 56.31 -7.21
CA ALA A 326 -11.16 56.32 -8.38
C ALA A 326 -11.23 57.70 -9.08
N TYR A 327 -11.17 58.79 -8.31
CA TYR A 327 -11.10 60.13 -8.87
C TYR A 327 -9.73 60.40 -9.52
N GLU A 328 -8.63 60.05 -8.85
CA GLU A 328 -7.27 60.19 -9.37
C GLU A 328 -7.04 59.41 -10.67
N GLN A 329 -7.60 58.21 -10.76
CA GLN A 329 -7.53 57.36 -11.96
C GLN A 329 -8.55 57.77 -13.05
N GLY A 330 -9.35 58.81 -12.81
CA GLY A 330 -10.32 59.34 -13.77
C GLY A 330 -11.52 58.41 -14.00
N PHE A 331 -11.82 57.51 -13.06
CA PHE A 331 -13.09 56.79 -13.03
C PHE A 331 -14.24 57.69 -12.57
N ILE A 332 -13.96 58.67 -11.72
CA ILE A 332 -14.89 59.75 -11.35
C ILE A 332 -14.44 61.03 -12.05
N SER A 333 -15.26 61.55 -12.95
CA SER A 333 -14.88 62.67 -13.85
C SER A 333 -15.31 64.06 -13.36
N ASN A 334 -16.08 64.14 -12.27
CA ASN A 334 -16.66 65.39 -11.78
C ASN A 334 -16.30 65.61 -10.31
N GLN A 335 -15.64 66.74 -10.03
CA GLN A 335 -15.20 67.11 -8.67
C GLN A 335 -16.36 67.30 -7.68
N GLY A 336 -17.52 67.79 -8.14
CA GLY A 336 -18.70 67.94 -7.30
C GLY A 336 -19.27 66.59 -6.86
N ILE A 337 -19.33 65.61 -7.78
CA ILE A 337 -19.73 64.23 -7.47
C ILE A 337 -18.70 63.59 -6.53
N TRP A 338 -17.40 63.75 -6.79
CA TRP A 338 -16.35 63.25 -5.90
C TRP A 338 -16.49 63.79 -4.46
N ASN A 339 -16.63 65.11 -4.28
CA ASN A 339 -16.87 65.73 -2.97
C ASN A 339 -18.16 65.19 -2.30
N SER A 340 -19.22 65.02 -3.08
CA SER A 340 -20.52 64.52 -2.61
C SER A 340 -20.44 63.07 -2.13
N LEU A 341 -19.66 62.23 -2.81
CA LEU A 341 -19.40 60.84 -2.42
C LEU A 341 -18.52 60.78 -1.17
N LEU A 342 -17.43 61.55 -1.11
CA LEU A 342 -16.58 61.62 0.09
C LEU A 342 -17.34 62.09 1.31
N ALA A 343 -18.23 63.08 1.19
CA ALA A 343 -19.06 63.52 2.31
C ALA A 343 -20.01 62.42 2.83
N LYS A 344 -20.50 61.54 1.95
CA LYS A 344 -21.33 60.40 2.35
C LYS A 344 -20.50 59.29 3.00
N VAL A 345 -19.30 59.05 2.49
CA VAL A 345 -18.34 58.13 3.10
C VAL A 345 -17.92 58.62 4.48
N ASP A 346 -17.57 59.89 4.63
CA ASP A 346 -17.24 60.53 5.92
C ASP A 346 -18.40 60.39 6.92
N TYR A 347 -19.65 60.56 6.46
CA TYR A 347 -20.83 60.31 7.29
C TYR A 347 -20.91 58.86 7.77
N ILE A 348 -20.68 57.87 6.88
CA ILE A 348 -20.65 56.45 7.25
C ILE A 348 -19.54 56.18 8.27
N GLN A 349 -18.32 56.62 7.99
CA GLN A 349 -17.14 56.37 8.82
C GLN A 349 -17.22 57.02 10.20
N LYS A 350 -17.89 58.18 10.35
CA LYS A 350 -18.10 58.84 11.64
C LYS A 350 -19.19 58.24 12.51
N ASN A 351 -20.08 57.42 11.94
CA ASN A 351 -21.24 56.87 12.65
C ASN A 351 -21.16 55.34 12.77
N GLN A 352 -19.95 54.74 12.73
CA GLN A 352 -19.76 53.28 12.80
C GLN A 352 -20.34 52.64 14.07
N ASP A 353 -20.48 53.41 15.15
CA ASP A 353 -21.13 53.02 16.40
C ASP A 353 -22.65 52.90 16.30
N ASN A 354 -23.25 53.39 15.21
CA ASN A 354 -24.69 53.40 14.99
C ASN A 354 -25.06 52.71 13.66
N ARG A 355 -25.44 51.43 13.78
CA ARG A 355 -25.84 50.58 12.66
C ARG A 355 -26.89 51.22 11.74
N GLU A 356 -27.92 51.86 12.29
CA GLU A 356 -28.99 52.46 11.47
C GLU A 356 -28.45 53.62 10.62
N LYS A 357 -27.59 54.47 11.20
CA LYS A 357 -26.96 55.57 10.46
C LYS A 357 -26.01 55.07 9.38
N VAL A 358 -25.22 54.03 9.67
CA VAL A 358 -24.33 53.40 8.68
C VAL A 358 -25.14 52.87 7.49
N LEU A 359 -26.20 52.11 7.73
CA LEU A 359 -27.06 51.55 6.68
C LEU A 359 -27.75 52.65 5.85
N ASN A 360 -28.22 53.72 6.50
CA ASN A 360 -28.80 54.88 5.81
C ASN A 360 -27.74 55.63 4.97
N GLY A 361 -26.51 55.74 5.48
CA GLY A 361 -25.37 56.31 4.76
C GLY A 361 -25.05 55.52 3.50
N PHE A 362 -24.95 54.19 3.60
CA PHE A 362 -24.77 53.31 2.43
C PHE A 362 -25.87 53.50 1.39
N LYS A 363 -27.14 53.52 1.81
CA LYS A 363 -28.26 53.77 0.89
C LYS A 363 -28.13 55.09 0.15
N ALA A 364 -27.70 56.16 0.81
CA ALA A 364 -27.48 57.45 0.17
C ALA A 364 -26.29 57.42 -0.81
N LEU A 365 -25.21 56.74 -0.44
CA LEU A 365 -24.01 56.56 -1.25
C LEU A 365 -24.30 55.74 -2.51
N GLU A 366 -24.88 54.56 -2.35
CA GLU A 366 -25.27 53.64 -3.43
C GLU A 366 -26.22 54.31 -4.43
N ASN A 367 -27.22 55.04 -3.95
CA ASN A 367 -28.15 55.77 -4.82
C ASN A 367 -27.44 56.78 -5.73
N GLU A 368 -26.45 57.52 -5.20
CA GLU A 368 -25.69 58.47 -6.02
C GLU A 368 -24.77 57.76 -7.01
N VAL A 369 -24.09 56.69 -6.58
CA VAL A 369 -23.24 55.88 -7.47
C VAL A 369 -24.07 55.29 -8.61
N HIS A 370 -25.23 54.71 -8.33
CA HIS A 370 -26.17 54.25 -9.35
C HIS A 370 -26.63 55.37 -10.29
N ALA A 371 -26.99 56.53 -9.76
CA ALA A 371 -27.50 57.65 -10.56
C ALA A 371 -26.44 58.23 -11.51
N GLN A 372 -25.16 58.16 -11.13
CA GLN A 372 -24.03 58.72 -11.87
C GLN A 372 -23.24 57.69 -12.70
N SER A 373 -23.50 56.39 -12.50
CA SER A 373 -22.89 55.29 -13.26
C SER A 373 -23.18 55.43 -14.77
N GLY A 374 -22.13 55.34 -15.58
CA GLY A 374 -22.17 55.57 -17.03
C GLY A 374 -22.31 57.04 -17.45
N LYS A 375 -22.33 57.98 -16.50
CA LYS A 375 -22.37 59.42 -16.74
C LYS A 375 -21.09 60.09 -16.24
N LYS A 376 -21.03 60.32 -14.93
CA LYS A 376 -19.91 60.99 -14.27
C LYS A 376 -19.01 60.00 -13.54
N ILE A 377 -19.48 58.78 -13.31
CA ILE A 377 -18.75 57.65 -12.77
C ILE A 377 -18.71 56.55 -13.84
N LYS A 378 -17.52 56.04 -14.16
CA LYS A 378 -17.32 54.92 -15.08
C LYS A 378 -17.86 53.61 -14.48
N ARG A 379 -18.44 52.73 -15.32
CA ARG A 379 -19.04 51.47 -14.86
C ARG A 379 -18.02 50.52 -14.27
N GLU A 380 -16.81 50.56 -14.81
CA GLU A 380 -15.64 49.78 -14.40
C GLU A 380 -15.26 50.01 -12.93
N PHE A 381 -15.64 51.17 -12.35
CA PHE A 381 -15.54 51.42 -10.92
C PHE A 381 -16.88 51.22 -10.20
N ALA A 382 -17.97 51.75 -10.77
CA ALA A 382 -19.28 51.73 -10.10
C ALA A 382 -19.76 50.31 -9.80
N GLU A 383 -19.61 49.36 -10.72
CA GLU A 383 -20.12 47.99 -10.55
C GLU A 383 -19.36 47.22 -9.44
N PRO A 384 -18.01 47.14 -9.44
CA PRO A 384 -17.29 46.51 -8.33
C PRO A 384 -17.48 47.22 -6.99
N PHE A 385 -17.57 48.56 -6.99
CA PHE A 385 -17.79 49.33 -5.77
C PHE A 385 -19.14 49.00 -5.15
N LEU A 386 -20.22 49.04 -5.94
CA LEU A 386 -21.56 48.69 -5.48
C LEU A 386 -21.65 47.24 -4.99
N ALA A 387 -21.01 46.30 -5.70
CA ALA A 387 -20.94 44.91 -5.23
C ALA A 387 -20.24 44.80 -3.87
N THR A 388 -19.21 45.60 -3.62
CA THR A 388 -18.50 45.63 -2.33
C THR A 388 -19.38 46.24 -1.24
N THR A 389 -20.07 47.36 -1.51
CA THR A 389 -20.95 48.00 -0.51
C THR A 389 -22.17 47.14 -0.19
N ASP A 390 -22.72 46.42 -1.17
CA ASP A 390 -23.81 45.46 -0.94
C ASP A 390 -23.37 44.34 0.02
N VAL A 391 -22.21 43.71 -0.22
CA VAL A 391 -21.65 42.67 0.68
C VAL A 391 -21.42 43.23 2.08
N LEU A 392 -20.82 44.42 2.17
CA LEU A 392 -20.54 45.08 3.44
C LEU A 392 -21.83 45.39 4.23
N ARG A 393 -22.86 45.87 3.53
CA ARG A 393 -24.18 46.14 4.11
C ARG A 393 -24.82 44.85 4.63
N ASP A 394 -24.77 43.78 3.87
CA ASP A 394 -25.34 42.49 4.26
C ASP A 394 -24.63 41.91 5.48
N GLU A 395 -23.29 42.00 5.53
CA GLU A 395 -22.50 41.59 6.70
C GLU A 395 -22.83 42.43 7.94
N ILE A 396 -22.93 43.77 7.81
CA ILE A 396 -23.37 44.68 8.89
C ILE A 396 -24.78 44.34 9.38
N MET A 397 -25.70 43.99 8.45
CA MET A 397 -27.06 43.57 8.81
C MET A 397 -27.09 42.24 9.57
N SER A 398 -26.07 41.40 9.39
CA SER A 398 -25.97 40.10 10.06
C SER A 398 -25.33 40.15 11.45
N LEU A 399 -24.77 41.29 11.87
CA LEU A 399 -24.26 41.49 13.22
C LEU A 399 -25.41 41.38 14.24
N LYS A 400 -25.16 40.69 15.35
CA LYS A 400 -26.12 40.46 16.43
C LYS A 400 -26.21 41.63 17.41
#